data_AF-Q07VR9-F1
#
_entry.id   AF-Q07VR9-F1
#
_cell.length_a   1.000
_cell.length_b   1.000
_cell.length_c   1.000
_cell.angle_alpha   90.00
_cell.angle_beta   90.00
_cell.angle_gamma   90.00
#
_symmetry.space_group_name_H-M   'P 1'
#
loop_
_entity.id
_entity.type
_entity.pdbx_description
1 polymer ?
#
loop_
_entity_poly.entity_id
_entity_poly.type
_entity_poly.pdbx_seq_one_letter_code
_entity_poly.pdbx_strand_id
1 'polypeptide(L)'
;MVRSVYHQTTVVTVQVVQSQLLQIQDGQSSSPRNGSTEQSAPSGTDPSTQIKISDRARATLERAKADMIAAKQLHAFLDALRNLRTTSDLHGTDGDDLIRAMHYATVDAGAGDDTIDAHSYATIDAGDGNDKVSTYGYATVKGGAGDDTISTYDHATIDGGTGNDSISTYGWSTINAGDGDDVIKGYNHITVDAGAGDDIISGYDHVTVQSGAGNDKIDTYGWSTIDAGDGNDVISGYNHITVDAGSGDDVISGYDHITVKAGDGNDKISSAGWSTLDGGSGDDSISTEGFSTVDGGAGNDRILVGGYSTVTGGTGNDSIEIRGRNTTVHYGKGDGTDVIRSANDVNIAIAGYSRDDVTVVRRDGNAVVSFKGSDESLVLDLDGNASAKLTFADQGTLDIRA
;
A
#
# COMPACT_ATOMS: atom_id res chain seq x y z
N MET A 1 -34.87 -5.98 0.19
CA MET A 1 -36.01 -6.83 -0.22
C MET A 1 -36.09 -6.76 -1.73
N VAL A 2 -35.88 -7.82 -2.53
CA VAL A 2 -36.57 -9.12 -2.54
C VAL A 2 -35.59 -10.23 -2.93
N ARG A 3 -35.65 -11.36 -2.19
CA ARG A 3 -34.98 -12.64 -2.48
C ARG A 3 -35.73 -13.43 -3.57
N SER A 4 -35.00 -14.34 -4.24
CA SER A 4 -35.35 -15.77 -4.36
C SER A 4 -35.66 -16.36 -5.75
N VAL A 5 -34.71 -17.20 -6.21
CA VAL A 5 -34.88 -18.63 -6.63
C VAL A 5 -35.51 -18.98 -7.99
N TYR A 6 -34.71 -19.63 -8.86
CA TYR A 6 -34.84 -21.02 -9.37
C TYR A 6 -33.77 -21.20 -10.48
N HIS A 7 -32.61 -21.81 -10.24
CA HIS A 7 -32.35 -23.25 -10.38
C HIS A 7 -33.24 -23.95 -11.43
N GLN A 8 -32.70 -24.13 -12.63
CA GLN A 8 -33.10 -25.21 -13.53
C GLN A 8 -31.90 -26.11 -13.80
N THR A 9 -31.84 -27.16 -13.00
CA THR A 9 -31.17 -28.42 -13.34
C THR A 9 -31.83 -28.97 -14.61
N THR A 10 -31.06 -29.27 -15.64
CA THR A 10 -31.46 -30.27 -16.65
C THR A 10 -30.32 -31.27 -16.81
N VAL A 11 -30.42 -32.34 -16.03
CA VAL A 11 -29.72 -33.60 -16.28
C VAL A 11 -30.38 -34.26 -17.48
N VAL A 12 -29.63 -34.57 -18.55
CA VAL A 12 -29.97 -35.64 -19.49
C VAL A 12 -28.71 -36.42 -19.86
N THR A 13 -28.50 -37.49 -19.10
CA THR A 13 -28.08 -38.85 -19.50
C THR A 13 -27.07 -39.02 -20.65
N VAL A 14 -25.87 -39.44 -20.26
CA VAL A 14 -24.96 -40.30 -21.04
C VAL A 14 -25.54 -41.72 -21.07
N GLN A 15 -26.08 -42.17 -22.20
CA GLN A 15 -25.95 -43.54 -22.72
C GLN A 15 -26.83 -43.76 -23.98
N VAL A 16 -26.30 -44.61 -24.87
CA VAL A 16 -26.93 -45.20 -26.06
C VAL A 16 -26.89 -44.35 -27.35
N VAL A 17 -25.74 -44.31 -28.03
CA VAL A 17 -25.58 -44.71 -29.46
C VAL A 17 -24.08 -44.98 -29.74
N GLN A 18 -23.52 -46.09 -29.23
CA GLN A 18 -22.17 -46.52 -29.61
C GLN A 18 -22.09 -47.96 -30.12
N SER A 19 -23.22 -48.64 -30.33
CA SER A 19 -23.26 -50.07 -30.67
C SER A 19 -23.81 -50.42 -32.06
N GLN A 20 -23.94 -49.48 -33.01
CA GLN A 20 -24.39 -49.81 -34.37
C GLN A 20 -23.49 -49.36 -35.54
N LEU A 21 -22.25 -48.94 -35.29
CA LEU A 21 -21.30 -48.59 -36.37
C LEU A 21 -20.04 -49.46 -36.44
N LEU A 22 -19.98 -50.55 -35.68
CA LEU A 22 -18.87 -51.52 -35.72
C LEU A 22 -19.37 -52.87 -36.23
N GLN A 23 -19.77 -52.90 -37.50
CA GLN A 23 -19.78 -54.09 -38.34
C GLN A 23 -19.93 -53.61 -39.78
N ILE A 24 -19.19 -54.23 -40.70
CA ILE A 24 -19.02 -53.89 -42.12
C ILE A 24 -17.83 -52.95 -42.38
N GLN A 25 -16.63 -53.42 -42.06
CA GLN A 25 -15.47 -53.31 -42.95
C GLN A 25 -14.40 -54.29 -42.50
N ASP A 26 -14.45 -55.52 -43.03
CA ASP A 26 -13.24 -56.27 -43.37
C ASP A 26 -13.60 -57.50 -44.22
N GLY A 27 -12.84 -57.70 -45.30
CA GLY A 27 -13.07 -58.83 -46.21
C GLY A 27 -12.40 -58.69 -47.57
N GLN A 28 -11.13 -58.30 -47.62
CA GLN A 28 -10.26 -58.62 -48.75
C GLN A 28 -9.55 -59.95 -48.44
N SER A 29 -9.70 -60.97 -49.29
CA SER A 29 -8.57 -61.60 -49.99
C SER A 29 -8.85 -63.01 -50.55
N SER A 30 -8.29 -63.20 -51.75
CA SER A 30 -7.69 -64.43 -52.29
C SER A 30 -8.57 -65.52 -52.95
N SER A 31 -8.21 -65.79 -54.22
CA SER A 31 -8.53 -66.97 -55.02
C SER A 31 -7.40 -68.02 -54.86
N PRO A 32 -7.61 -69.33 -55.09
CA PRO A 32 -7.33 -69.89 -56.43
C PRO A 32 -8.13 -71.13 -56.91
N ARG A 33 -8.26 -71.23 -58.24
CA ARG A 33 -8.28 -72.37 -59.21
C ARG A 33 -9.08 -73.69 -59.02
N ASN A 34 -9.89 -73.93 -60.08
CA ASN A 34 -10.11 -75.14 -60.93
C ASN A 34 -11.03 -76.32 -60.53
N GLY A 35 -12.01 -76.61 -61.41
CA GLY A 35 -12.62 -77.93 -61.63
C GLY A 35 -14.06 -77.92 -62.18
N SER A 36 -14.24 -78.39 -63.43
CA SER A 36 -15.48 -78.66 -64.22
C SER A 36 -16.50 -79.59 -63.51
N THR A 37 -17.82 -79.70 -63.83
CA THR A 37 -18.60 -79.81 -65.09
C THR A 37 -20.12 -79.70 -64.79
N GLU A 38 -20.91 -79.22 -65.79
CA GLU A 38 -22.32 -79.53 -66.21
C GLU A 38 -23.44 -79.86 -65.18
N GLN A 39 -24.74 -79.56 -65.36
CA GLN A 39 -25.59 -78.73 -66.22
C GLN A 39 -27.05 -79.07 -65.78
N SER A 40 -27.87 -78.09 -65.36
CA SER A 40 -29.35 -78.06 -65.57
C SER A 40 -30.04 -77.01 -64.67
N ALA A 41 -30.59 -75.96 -65.28
CA ALA A 41 -31.63 -75.07 -64.75
C ALA A 41 -32.94 -75.36 -65.54
N PRO A 42 -34.16 -75.08 -65.04
CA PRO A 42 -34.65 -73.74 -64.65
C PRO A 42 -35.49 -73.80 -63.34
N SER A 43 -35.99 -72.77 -62.65
CA SER A 43 -36.20 -71.33 -62.84
C SER A 43 -36.58 -70.75 -61.47
N GLY A 44 -36.10 -69.54 -61.15
CA GLY A 44 -36.81 -68.61 -60.26
C GLY A 44 -36.41 -68.58 -58.77
N THR A 45 -35.17 -68.22 -58.47
CA THR A 45 -34.82 -67.62 -57.16
C THR A 45 -34.63 -66.12 -57.38
N ASP A 46 -35.51 -65.30 -56.80
CA ASP A 46 -35.28 -63.85 -56.68
C ASP A 46 -34.46 -63.61 -55.39
N PRO A 47 -33.17 -63.20 -55.49
CA PRO A 47 -32.31 -63.05 -54.33
C PRO A 47 -32.42 -61.63 -53.78
N SER A 48 -32.64 -61.52 -52.47
CA SER A 48 -32.54 -60.29 -51.67
C SER A 48 -33.46 -59.15 -52.11
N THR A 49 -34.47 -58.84 -51.29
CA THR A 49 -35.13 -57.54 -51.31
C THR A 49 -34.10 -56.47 -50.91
N GLN A 50 -33.27 -56.01 -51.85
CA GLN A 50 -32.49 -54.79 -51.67
C GLN A 50 -33.50 -53.64 -51.64
N ILE A 51 -33.71 -53.05 -50.46
CA ILE A 51 -34.44 -51.80 -50.33
C ILE A 51 -33.66 -50.75 -51.14
N LYS A 52 -34.12 -50.47 -52.36
CA LYS A 52 -33.58 -49.39 -53.20
C LYS A 52 -34.00 -48.07 -52.56
N ILE A 53 -33.15 -47.54 -51.69
CA ILE A 53 -33.24 -46.15 -51.22
C ILE A 53 -33.11 -45.28 -52.46
N SER A 54 -34.12 -44.46 -52.76
CA SER A 54 -34.08 -43.57 -53.92
C SER A 54 -32.89 -42.62 -53.82
N ASP A 55 -32.34 -42.19 -54.96
CA ASP A 55 -31.23 -41.23 -54.98
C ASP A 55 -31.55 -39.96 -54.19
N ARG A 56 -32.83 -39.57 -54.16
CA ARG A 56 -33.34 -38.47 -53.34
C ARG A 56 -33.21 -38.75 -51.84
N ALA A 57 -33.55 -39.94 -51.38
CA ALA A 57 -33.41 -40.31 -49.96
C ALA A 57 -31.94 -40.44 -49.54
N ARG A 58 -31.06 -40.93 -50.42
CA ARG A 58 -29.62 -40.97 -50.19
C ARG A 58 -29.01 -39.56 -50.11
N ALA A 59 -29.42 -38.66 -51.00
CA ALA A 59 -29.01 -37.26 -50.97
C ALA A 59 -29.49 -36.51 -49.70
N THR A 60 -30.73 -36.78 -49.25
CA THR A 60 -31.24 -36.24 -47.99
C THR A 60 -30.45 -36.75 -46.79
N LEU A 61 -30.07 -38.02 -46.78
CA LEU A 61 -29.28 -38.61 -45.70
C LEU A 61 -27.87 -38.03 -45.64
N GLU A 62 -27.20 -37.84 -46.79
CA GLU A 62 -25.88 -37.22 -46.83
C GLU A 62 -25.92 -35.75 -46.39
N ARG A 63 -26.98 -35.01 -46.75
CA ARG A 63 -27.18 -33.64 -46.24
C ARG A 63 -27.39 -33.63 -44.73
N ALA A 64 -28.21 -34.53 -44.19
CA ALA A 64 -28.44 -34.64 -42.75
C ALA A 64 -27.15 -35.00 -41.98
N LYS A 65 -26.27 -35.83 -42.56
CA LYS A 65 -24.94 -36.11 -41.98
C LYS A 65 -24.05 -34.88 -41.97
N ALA A 66 -24.02 -34.11 -43.06
CA ALA A 66 -23.25 -32.86 -43.14
C ALA A 66 -23.76 -31.83 -42.12
N ASP A 67 -25.08 -31.67 -42.00
CA ASP A 67 -25.71 -30.78 -41.02
C ASP A 67 -25.39 -31.22 -39.58
N MET A 68 -25.36 -32.52 -39.31
CA MET A 68 -24.97 -33.06 -38.00
C MET A 68 -23.49 -32.79 -37.67
N ILE A 69 -22.58 -32.86 -38.66
CA ILE A 69 -21.17 -32.52 -38.47
C ILE A 69 -21.03 -31.01 -38.20
N ALA A 70 -21.72 -30.17 -38.96
CA ALA A 70 -21.73 -28.73 -38.74
C ALA A 70 -22.29 -28.36 -37.36
N ALA A 71 -23.36 -29.04 -36.91
CA ALA A 71 -23.92 -28.86 -35.57
C ALA A 71 -22.94 -29.27 -34.47
N LYS A 72 -22.19 -30.38 -34.64
CA LYS A 72 -21.13 -30.79 -33.69
C LYS A 72 -19.99 -29.79 -33.64
N GLN A 73 -19.56 -29.24 -34.78
CA GLN A 73 -18.53 -28.21 -34.84
C GLN A 73 -19.00 -26.90 -34.18
N LEU A 74 -20.25 -26.49 -34.42
CA LEU A 74 -20.84 -25.32 -33.78
C LEU A 74 -20.99 -25.52 -32.26
N HIS A 75 -21.36 -26.72 -31.81
CA HIS A 75 -21.44 -27.04 -30.39
C HIS A 75 -20.05 -27.00 -29.72
N ALA A 76 -19.04 -27.62 -30.33
CA ALA A 76 -17.67 -27.56 -29.84
C ALA A 76 -17.12 -26.11 -29.81
N PHE A 77 -17.47 -25.30 -30.81
CA PHE A 77 -17.13 -23.88 -30.83
C PHE A 77 -17.87 -23.07 -29.75
N LEU A 78 -19.16 -23.36 -29.52
CA LEU A 78 -19.93 -22.76 -28.43
C LEU A 78 -19.38 -23.15 -27.05
N ASP A 79 -18.92 -24.38 -26.87
CA ASP A 79 -18.29 -24.84 -25.62
C ASP A 79 -16.91 -24.20 -25.42
N ALA A 80 -16.10 -24.06 -26.49
CA ALA A 80 -14.86 -23.28 -26.44
C ALA A 80 -15.10 -21.80 -26.10
N LEU A 81 -16.16 -21.19 -26.63
CA LEU A 81 -16.57 -19.82 -26.30
C LEU A 81 -17.16 -19.68 -24.89
N ARG A 82 -17.79 -20.73 -24.35
CA ARG A 82 -18.28 -20.78 -22.97
C ARG A 82 -17.13 -20.87 -21.98
N ASN A 83 -16.11 -21.68 -22.28
CA ASN A 83 -14.89 -21.77 -21.47
C ASN A 83 -14.09 -20.45 -21.44
N LEU A 84 -14.27 -19.57 -22.44
CA LEU A 84 -13.71 -18.22 -22.45
C LEU A 84 -14.44 -17.22 -21.53
N ARG A 85 -15.61 -17.57 -20.97
CA ARG A 85 -16.53 -16.61 -20.30
C ARG A 85 -16.80 -16.88 -18.83
N THR A 86 -16.21 -17.89 -18.22
CA THR A 86 -16.47 -18.23 -16.82
C THR A 86 -15.17 -18.58 -16.13
N THR A 87 -14.73 -17.73 -15.19
CA THR A 87 -13.79 -18.04 -14.09
C THR A 87 -12.83 -19.19 -14.42
N SER A 88 -11.76 -18.86 -15.15
CA SER A 88 -10.71 -19.84 -15.41
C SER A 88 -9.88 -19.92 -14.14
N ASP A 89 -10.08 -20.98 -13.36
CA ASP A 89 -9.10 -21.38 -12.35
C ASP A 89 -7.86 -21.86 -13.12
N LEU A 90 -6.77 -21.12 -12.98
CA LEU A 90 -5.49 -21.34 -13.65
C LEU A 90 -4.50 -21.81 -12.59
N HIS A 91 -3.96 -23.01 -12.79
CA HIS A 91 -2.92 -23.57 -11.94
C HIS A 91 -1.62 -23.68 -12.73
N GLY A 92 -0.53 -23.15 -12.17
CA GLY A 92 0.82 -23.38 -12.67
C GLY A 92 1.40 -24.71 -12.15
N THR A 93 2.70 -24.83 -12.24
CA THR A 93 3.52 -25.99 -11.93
C THR A 93 4.51 -25.66 -10.82
N ASP A 94 5.50 -26.54 -10.59
CA ASP A 94 6.57 -26.29 -9.62
C ASP A 94 7.78 -25.56 -10.26
N GLY A 95 7.62 -24.94 -11.42
CA GLY A 95 8.68 -24.17 -12.06
C GLY A 95 8.13 -23.01 -12.88
N ASP A 96 9.02 -22.12 -13.29
CA ASP A 96 8.70 -20.82 -13.88
C ASP A 96 7.61 -20.86 -14.97
N ASP A 97 6.44 -20.31 -14.65
CA ASP A 97 5.26 -20.30 -15.50
C ASP A 97 4.96 -18.91 -16.06
N LEU A 98 4.35 -18.90 -17.25
CA LEU A 98 3.81 -17.69 -17.87
C LEU A 98 2.28 -17.79 -17.93
N ILE A 99 1.60 -17.09 -17.02
CA ILE A 99 0.16 -17.14 -16.87
C ILE A 99 -0.47 -15.85 -17.39
N ARG A 100 -1.47 -16.00 -18.28
CA ARG A 100 -2.28 -14.88 -18.78
C ARG A 100 -3.74 -15.10 -18.44
N ALA A 101 -4.24 -14.30 -17.52
CA ALA A 101 -5.54 -14.47 -16.88
C ALA A 101 -6.52 -13.38 -17.31
N MET A 102 -7.75 -13.77 -17.61
CA MET A 102 -8.81 -12.84 -17.99
C MET A 102 -9.47 -12.22 -16.75
N HIS A 103 -10.55 -11.46 -16.95
CA HIS A 103 -11.27 -10.85 -15.84
C HIS A 103 -11.88 -11.93 -14.95
N TYR A 104 -11.92 -11.71 -13.63
CA TYR A 104 -12.47 -12.66 -12.64
C TYR A 104 -11.79 -14.04 -12.66
N ALA A 105 -10.53 -14.12 -13.10
CA ALA A 105 -9.76 -15.35 -13.04
C ALA A 105 -9.28 -15.61 -11.61
N THR A 106 -9.15 -16.89 -11.27
CA THR A 106 -8.42 -17.35 -10.08
C THR A 106 -7.10 -17.92 -10.58
N VAL A 107 -5.98 -17.47 -10.04
CA VAL A 107 -4.65 -17.97 -10.39
C VAL A 107 -3.99 -18.50 -9.13
N ASP A 108 -3.36 -19.66 -9.26
CA ASP A 108 -2.50 -20.31 -8.28
C ASP A 108 -1.27 -20.77 -9.05
N ALA A 109 -0.19 -19.98 -9.02
CA ALA A 109 0.95 -20.18 -9.92
C ALA A 109 1.90 -21.29 -9.44
N GLY A 110 2.05 -21.43 -8.12
CA GLY A 110 2.64 -22.62 -7.50
C GLY A 110 4.03 -22.32 -6.97
N ALA A 111 5.04 -22.98 -7.52
CA ALA A 111 6.43 -22.68 -7.15
C ALA A 111 7.24 -22.34 -8.40
N GLY A 112 8.34 -21.61 -8.24
CA GLY A 112 9.16 -21.13 -9.35
C GLY A 112 8.99 -19.62 -9.53
N ASP A 113 9.83 -19.02 -10.38
CA ASP A 113 9.76 -17.58 -10.63
C ASP A 113 8.71 -17.31 -11.71
N ASP A 114 7.47 -17.03 -11.32
CA ASP A 114 6.32 -16.96 -12.21
C ASP A 114 6.10 -15.57 -12.80
N THR A 115 5.52 -15.50 -13.99
CA THR A 115 5.07 -14.25 -14.61
C THR A 115 3.58 -14.29 -14.90
N ILE A 116 2.82 -13.45 -14.20
CA ILE A 116 1.37 -13.43 -14.22
C ILE A 116 0.88 -12.07 -14.75
N ASP A 117 0.10 -12.09 -15.84
CA ASP A 117 -0.59 -10.93 -16.40
C ASP A 117 -2.10 -11.17 -16.33
N ALA A 118 -2.79 -10.40 -15.50
CA ALA A 118 -4.22 -10.57 -15.23
C ALA A 118 -5.03 -9.28 -15.44
N HIS A 119 -6.29 -9.47 -15.84
CA HIS A 119 -7.25 -8.36 -15.97
C HIS A 119 -8.03 -8.12 -14.65
N SER A 120 -9.12 -7.36 -14.72
CA SER A 120 -9.85 -6.92 -13.53
C SER A 120 -10.53 -8.00 -12.74
N TYR A 121 -10.62 -7.77 -11.43
CA TYR A 121 -11.23 -8.67 -10.46
C TYR A 121 -10.54 -10.04 -10.38
N ALA A 122 -9.28 -10.15 -10.83
CA ALA A 122 -8.51 -11.37 -10.68
C ALA A 122 -8.16 -11.61 -9.21
N THR A 123 -8.14 -12.88 -8.80
CA THR A 123 -7.60 -13.35 -7.52
C THR A 123 -6.36 -14.17 -7.83
N ILE A 124 -5.21 -13.81 -7.28
CA ILE A 124 -3.91 -14.39 -7.63
C ILE A 124 -3.20 -14.79 -6.34
N ASP A 125 -2.74 -16.04 -6.30
CA ASP A 125 -1.69 -16.53 -5.41
C ASP A 125 -0.50 -16.87 -6.32
N ALA A 126 0.62 -16.14 -6.18
CA ALA A 126 1.80 -16.36 -7.01
C ALA A 126 2.62 -17.54 -6.45
N GLY A 127 2.87 -17.57 -5.15
CA GLY A 127 3.30 -18.76 -4.44
C GLY A 127 4.75 -18.66 -3.95
N ASP A 128 5.56 -19.70 -4.17
CA ASP A 128 6.98 -19.69 -3.78
C ASP A 128 7.85 -19.31 -4.98
N GLY A 129 8.71 -18.30 -4.86
CA GLY A 129 9.59 -17.85 -5.94
C GLY A 129 9.66 -16.33 -6.00
N ASN A 130 10.48 -15.80 -6.89
CA ASN A 130 10.50 -14.35 -7.15
C ASN A 130 9.54 -14.03 -8.28
N ASP A 131 8.29 -13.75 -7.94
CA ASP A 131 7.21 -13.67 -8.90
C ASP A 131 7.06 -12.27 -9.50
N LYS A 132 6.48 -12.22 -10.69
CA LYS A 132 6.12 -10.98 -11.36
C LYS A 132 4.64 -10.96 -11.66
N VAL A 133 3.90 -10.13 -10.94
CA VAL A 133 2.45 -10.01 -11.08
C VAL A 133 2.08 -8.65 -11.65
N SER A 134 1.28 -8.63 -12.72
CA SER A 134 0.66 -7.42 -13.26
C SER A 134 -0.85 -7.57 -13.33
N THR A 135 -1.59 -6.62 -12.73
CA THR A 135 -3.06 -6.64 -12.72
C THR A 135 -3.68 -5.26 -13.00
N TYR A 136 -4.96 -5.27 -13.39
CA TYR A 136 -5.74 -4.05 -13.62
C TYR A 136 -7.10 -4.10 -12.95
N GLY A 137 -7.38 -3.24 -11.98
CA GLY A 137 -8.71 -2.96 -11.44
C GLY A 137 -9.23 -4.04 -10.49
N TYR A 138 -9.45 -3.70 -9.22
CA TYR A 138 -10.12 -4.53 -8.22
C TYR A 138 -9.52 -5.93 -8.04
N ALA A 139 -8.21 -6.09 -8.28
CA ALA A 139 -7.53 -7.37 -8.13
C ALA A 139 -7.20 -7.66 -6.66
N THR A 140 -7.15 -8.95 -6.32
CA THR A 140 -6.56 -9.44 -5.07
C THR A 140 -5.32 -10.24 -5.43
N VAL A 141 -4.16 -9.84 -4.89
CA VAL A 141 -2.87 -10.45 -5.17
C VAL A 141 -2.22 -10.86 -3.87
N LYS A 142 -1.72 -12.09 -3.82
CA LYS A 142 -0.77 -12.58 -2.84
C LYS A 142 0.52 -12.94 -3.59
N GLY A 143 1.64 -12.32 -3.22
CA GLY A 143 2.97 -12.63 -3.73
C GLY A 143 3.38 -13.99 -3.22
N GLY A 144 3.67 -14.09 -1.93
CA GLY A 144 3.94 -15.35 -1.25
C GLY A 144 5.33 -15.34 -0.64
N ALA A 145 6.18 -16.29 -1.01
CA ALA A 145 7.53 -16.37 -0.47
C ALA A 145 8.56 -16.10 -1.56
N GLY A 146 9.40 -15.08 -1.38
CA GLY A 146 10.43 -14.67 -2.33
C GLY A 146 10.38 -13.16 -2.53
N ASP A 147 11.28 -12.63 -3.35
CA ASP A 147 11.35 -11.20 -3.65
C ASP A 147 10.43 -10.90 -4.84
N ASP A 148 9.18 -10.52 -4.57
CA ASP A 148 8.15 -10.39 -5.59
C ASP A 148 8.11 -9.00 -6.22
N THR A 149 7.68 -8.93 -7.48
CA THR A 149 7.40 -7.67 -8.19
C THR A 149 5.93 -7.59 -8.55
N ILE A 150 5.18 -6.78 -7.81
CA ILE A 150 3.72 -6.66 -7.95
C ILE A 150 3.37 -5.27 -8.49
N SER A 151 2.72 -5.23 -9.66
CA SER A 151 2.18 -4.00 -10.24
C SER A 151 0.68 -4.11 -10.45
N THR A 152 -0.08 -3.26 -9.77
CA THR A 152 -1.53 -3.22 -9.88
C THR A 152 -2.03 -1.82 -10.23
N TYR A 153 -3.32 -1.72 -10.51
CA TYR A 153 -3.96 -0.45 -10.81
C TYR A 153 -5.39 -0.45 -10.28
N ASP A 154 -5.82 0.59 -9.58
CA ASP A 154 -7.18 0.88 -9.12
C ASP A 154 -7.84 -0.18 -8.22
N HIS A 155 -8.05 0.16 -6.95
CA HIS A 155 -8.77 -0.63 -5.95
C HIS A 155 -8.22 -2.05 -5.72
N ALA A 156 -6.91 -2.25 -5.83
CA ALA A 156 -6.29 -3.54 -5.57
C ALA A 156 -6.16 -3.83 -4.06
N THR A 157 -6.18 -5.11 -3.70
CA THR A 157 -5.73 -5.62 -2.40
C THR A 157 -4.50 -6.47 -2.63
N ILE A 158 -3.40 -6.13 -1.96
CA ILE A 158 -2.09 -6.75 -2.18
C ILE A 158 -1.58 -7.24 -0.84
N ASP A 159 -1.07 -8.47 -0.83
CA ASP A 159 -0.29 -9.10 0.24
C ASP A 159 1.05 -9.50 -0.40
N GLY A 160 2.15 -8.85 -0.04
CA GLY A 160 3.49 -9.15 -0.58
C GLY A 160 3.94 -10.52 -0.09
N GLY A 161 4.03 -10.67 1.22
CA GLY A 161 4.26 -11.94 1.90
C GLY A 161 5.58 -11.92 2.66
N THR A 162 6.51 -12.79 2.30
CA THR A 162 7.86 -12.81 2.90
C THR A 162 8.90 -12.62 1.80
N GLY A 163 9.93 -11.83 2.07
CA GLY A 163 10.96 -11.50 1.09
C GLY A 163 10.93 -10.01 0.80
N ASN A 164 11.87 -9.54 -0.02
CA ASN A 164 12.00 -8.11 -0.28
C ASN A 164 11.18 -7.74 -1.52
N ASP A 165 9.95 -7.30 -1.30
CA ASP A 165 8.96 -7.09 -2.36
C ASP A 165 9.04 -5.70 -2.98
N SER A 166 8.74 -5.62 -4.26
CA SER A 166 8.62 -4.37 -5.02
C SER A 166 7.18 -4.17 -5.48
N ILE A 167 6.43 -3.34 -4.76
CA ILE A 167 5.00 -3.12 -4.98
C ILE A 167 4.74 -1.73 -5.59
N SER A 168 4.06 -1.70 -6.74
CA SER A 168 3.63 -0.46 -7.40
C SER A 168 2.12 -0.47 -7.66
N THR A 169 1.40 0.52 -7.11
CA THR A 169 -0.06 0.62 -7.27
C THR A 169 -0.55 2.05 -7.56
N TYR A 170 -1.83 2.18 -7.85
CA TYR A 170 -2.53 3.44 -8.09
C TYR A 170 -3.97 3.30 -7.62
N GLY A 171 -4.56 4.34 -7.04
CA GLY A 171 -6.01 4.46 -6.80
C GLY A 171 -6.53 3.51 -5.74
N TRP A 172 -6.92 4.02 -4.56
CA TRP A 172 -7.77 3.31 -3.59
C TRP A 172 -7.34 1.87 -3.24
N SER A 173 -6.03 1.59 -3.33
CA SER A 173 -5.49 0.25 -3.15
C SER A 173 -5.00 0.07 -1.72
N THR A 174 -5.12 -1.15 -1.20
CA THR A 174 -4.63 -1.55 0.13
C THR A 174 -3.48 -2.52 -0.05
N ILE A 175 -2.38 -2.27 0.65
CA ILE A 175 -1.15 -3.05 0.61
C ILE A 175 -0.84 -3.52 2.03
N ASN A 176 -0.55 -4.81 2.15
CA ASN A 176 0.26 -5.41 3.21
C ASN A 176 1.53 -5.89 2.51
N ALA A 177 2.71 -5.38 2.84
CA ALA A 177 3.94 -5.80 2.17
C ALA A 177 4.52 -7.05 2.86
N GLY A 178 4.63 -7.04 4.18
CA GLY A 178 4.82 -8.25 4.99
C GLY A 178 6.16 -8.26 5.72
N ASP A 179 6.88 -9.38 5.66
CA ASP A 179 8.22 -9.49 6.24
C ASP A 179 9.26 -9.27 5.13
N GLY A 180 10.22 -8.35 5.32
CA GLY A 180 11.30 -8.09 4.37
C GLY A 180 11.56 -6.60 4.22
N ASP A 181 12.65 -6.25 3.53
CA ASP A 181 12.95 -4.86 3.20
C ASP A 181 12.21 -4.48 1.91
N ASP A 182 11.01 -3.93 2.02
CA ASP A 182 10.10 -3.73 0.91
C ASP A 182 10.25 -2.36 0.22
N VAL A 183 9.90 -2.30 -1.06
CA VAL A 183 9.85 -1.08 -1.87
C VAL A 183 8.45 -0.84 -2.37
N ILE A 184 7.78 0.15 -1.79
CA ILE A 184 6.37 0.44 -2.04
C ILE A 184 6.24 1.79 -2.72
N LYS A 185 5.55 1.80 -3.86
CA LYS A 185 5.22 3.02 -4.59
C LYS A 185 3.73 3.08 -4.88
N GLY A 186 3.08 4.15 -4.48
CA GLY A 186 1.70 4.32 -4.87
C GLY A 186 1.19 5.75 -4.91
N TYR A 187 -0.02 5.85 -5.43
CA TYR A 187 -0.62 7.11 -5.85
C TYR A 187 -2.11 7.09 -5.58
N ASN A 188 -2.68 8.23 -5.20
CA ASN A 188 -4.12 8.50 -5.14
C ASN A 188 -4.88 7.58 -4.18
N HIS A 189 -4.97 7.97 -2.91
CA HIS A 189 -5.77 7.28 -1.88
C HIS A 189 -5.35 5.83 -1.58
N ILE A 190 -4.06 5.53 -1.52
CA ILE A 190 -3.61 4.18 -1.11
C ILE A 190 -3.49 4.07 0.41
N THR A 191 -3.60 2.85 0.92
CA THR A 191 -3.27 2.48 2.31
C THR A 191 -2.16 1.44 2.29
N VAL A 192 -1.14 1.65 3.11
CA VAL A 192 0.06 0.80 3.20
C VAL A 192 0.23 0.35 4.65
N ASP A 193 0.36 -0.95 4.84
CA ASP A 193 1.01 -1.61 5.98
C ASP A 193 2.28 -2.25 5.41
N ALA A 194 3.46 -1.75 5.77
CA ALA A 194 4.71 -2.25 5.19
C ALA A 194 5.21 -3.48 5.95
N GLY A 195 5.19 -3.44 7.28
CA GLY A 195 5.31 -4.62 8.12
C GLY A 195 6.63 -4.62 8.88
N ALA A 196 7.48 -5.61 8.65
CA ALA A 196 8.76 -5.74 9.35
C ALA A 196 9.92 -5.73 8.36
N GLY A 197 10.92 -4.88 8.58
CA GLY A 197 12.07 -4.72 7.70
C GLY A 197 12.40 -3.24 7.52
N ASP A 198 13.52 -2.93 6.87
CA ASP A 198 13.87 -1.53 6.57
C ASP A 198 13.19 -1.11 5.24
N ASP A 199 11.99 -0.53 5.30
CA ASP A 199 11.13 -0.31 4.14
C ASP A 199 11.37 1.02 3.42
N ILE A 200 11.07 1.06 2.12
CA ILE A 200 11.10 2.28 1.30
C ILE A 200 9.71 2.56 0.71
N ILE A 201 9.08 3.63 1.18
CA ILE A 201 7.71 3.98 0.82
C ILE A 201 7.69 5.33 0.10
N SER A 202 7.09 5.37 -1.09
CA SER A 202 6.86 6.59 -1.88
C SER A 202 5.39 6.75 -2.23
N GLY A 203 4.72 7.67 -1.54
CA GLY A 203 3.29 7.91 -1.66
C GLY A 203 2.93 9.29 -2.23
N TYR A 204 1.92 9.35 -3.10
CA TYR A 204 1.43 10.62 -3.62
C TYR A 204 -0.09 10.73 -3.52
N ASP A 205 -0.57 11.85 -2.99
CA ASP A 205 -1.97 12.25 -2.87
C ASP A 205 -2.82 11.32 -1.98
N HIS A 206 -3.05 11.75 -0.74
CA HIS A 206 -3.89 11.10 0.26
C HIS A 206 -3.45 9.67 0.62
N VAL A 207 -2.18 9.48 0.91
CA VAL A 207 -1.64 8.18 1.31
C VAL A 207 -1.76 7.99 2.83
N THR A 208 -2.14 6.80 3.27
CA THR A 208 -2.04 6.38 4.67
C THR A 208 -0.96 5.32 4.78
N VAL A 209 0.01 5.53 5.66
CA VAL A 209 1.15 4.63 5.88
C VAL A 209 1.19 4.19 7.33
N GLN A 210 1.34 2.89 7.55
CA GLN A 210 1.89 2.26 8.73
C GLN A 210 3.14 1.51 8.26
N SER A 211 4.36 1.97 8.59
CA SER A 211 5.57 1.30 8.10
C SER A 211 5.98 0.14 8.99
N GLY A 212 5.93 0.30 10.31
CA GLY A 212 5.96 -0.83 11.24
C GLY A 212 7.28 -0.92 12.00
N ALA A 213 8.03 -2.00 11.84
CA ALA A 213 9.29 -2.19 12.57
C ALA A 213 10.48 -2.21 11.62
N GLY A 214 11.49 -1.38 11.89
CA GLY A 214 12.66 -1.23 11.04
C GLY A 214 13.05 0.23 10.89
N ASN A 215 14.15 0.53 10.20
CA ASN A 215 14.54 1.91 9.93
C ASN A 215 14.00 2.29 8.55
N ASP A 216 12.81 2.86 8.54
CA ASP A 216 12.04 3.07 7.33
C ASP A 216 12.39 4.38 6.65
N LYS A 217 12.16 4.42 5.34
CA LYS A 217 12.30 5.62 4.53
C LYS A 217 10.99 5.94 3.83
N ILE A 218 10.36 7.03 4.25
CA ILE A 218 9.02 7.40 3.84
C ILE A 218 9.05 8.77 3.15
N ASP A 219 8.62 8.84 1.88
CA ASP A 219 8.42 10.10 1.16
C ASP A 219 6.96 10.21 0.72
N THR A 220 6.22 11.20 1.25
CA THR A 220 4.81 11.42 0.91
C THR A 220 4.49 12.85 0.49
N TYR A 221 3.48 12.97 -0.38
CA TYR A 221 3.03 14.24 -0.92
C TYR A 221 1.51 14.34 -0.81
N GLY A 222 1.00 15.48 -0.33
CA GLY A 222 -0.41 15.83 -0.35
C GLY A 222 -1.26 15.02 0.65
N TRP A 223 -1.78 15.69 1.68
CA TRP A 223 -2.87 15.17 2.54
C TRP A 223 -2.64 13.74 3.05
N SER A 224 -1.38 13.37 3.32
CA SER A 224 -1.01 12.01 3.72
C SER A 224 -0.83 11.92 5.23
N THR A 225 -1.04 10.71 5.77
CA THR A 225 -0.86 10.38 7.19
C THR A 225 0.14 9.24 7.30
N ILE A 226 1.09 9.38 8.21
CA ILE A 226 2.19 8.44 8.44
C ILE A 226 2.19 8.06 9.93
N ASP A 227 2.24 6.76 10.18
CA ASP A 227 2.65 6.11 11.43
C ASP A 227 3.92 5.30 11.07
N ALA A 228 5.08 5.73 11.56
CA ALA A 228 6.35 5.10 11.16
C ALA A 228 6.70 3.90 12.06
N GLY A 229 6.50 4.03 13.38
CA GLY A 229 6.47 2.87 14.28
C GLY A 229 7.74 2.73 15.09
N ASP A 230 8.40 1.57 15.01
CA ASP A 230 9.62 1.27 15.76
C ASP A 230 10.85 1.33 14.85
N GLY A 231 11.84 2.16 15.18
CA GLY A 231 13.12 2.24 14.50
C GLY A 231 13.56 3.67 14.23
N ASN A 232 14.73 3.88 13.63
CA ASN A 232 15.20 5.24 13.35
C ASN A 232 14.78 5.63 11.93
N ASP A 233 13.65 6.31 11.81
CA ASP A 233 12.99 6.53 10.53
C ASP A 233 13.45 7.81 9.84
N VAL A 234 13.37 7.79 8.51
CA VAL A 234 13.65 8.96 7.67
C VAL A 234 12.40 9.34 6.90
N ILE A 235 11.76 10.41 7.35
CA ILE A 235 10.45 10.84 6.88
C ILE A 235 10.55 12.17 6.14
N SER A 236 10.05 12.20 4.91
CA SER A 236 9.90 13.39 4.08
C SER A 236 8.42 13.58 3.74
N GLY A 237 7.91 14.78 4.00
CA GLY A 237 6.51 15.12 3.76
C GLY A 237 6.35 16.49 3.10
N TYR A 238 5.49 16.58 2.08
CA TYR A 238 5.14 17.83 1.42
C TYR A 238 3.62 18.04 1.33
N ASN A 239 3.14 19.24 1.71
CA ASN A 239 1.74 19.70 1.58
C ASN A 239 0.73 18.91 2.42
N HIS A 240 0.40 19.43 3.60
CA HIS A 240 -0.63 18.89 4.50
C HIS A 240 -0.35 17.44 4.93
N ILE A 241 0.79 17.21 5.58
CA ILE A 241 1.19 15.88 6.07
C ILE A 241 1.00 15.79 7.59
N THR A 242 0.56 14.63 8.06
CA THR A 242 0.52 14.28 9.49
C THR A 242 1.45 13.10 9.74
N VAL A 243 2.32 13.22 10.74
CA VAL A 243 3.32 12.21 11.10
C VAL A 243 3.21 11.88 12.59
N ASP A 244 3.12 10.60 12.91
CA ASP A 244 3.55 10.00 14.17
C ASP A 244 4.79 9.15 13.83
N ALA A 245 5.97 9.52 14.33
CA ALA A 245 7.21 8.82 13.96
C ALA A 245 7.43 7.60 14.87
N GLY A 246 7.10 7.70 16.15
CA GLY A 246 6.97 6.54 17.04
C GLY A 246 8.14 6.43 17.98
N SER A 247 8.93 5.36 17.91
CA SER A 247 10.10 5.16 18.77
C SER A 247 11.38 5.01 17.97
N GLY A 248 12.45 5.65 18.41
CA GLY A 248 13.75 5.69 17.73
C GLY A 248 14.25 7.11 17.53
N ASP A 249 15.50 7.28 17.11
CA ASP A 249 16.05 8.61 16.81
C ASP A 249 15.67 9.00 15.36
N ASP A 250 14.54 9.69 15.18
CA ASP A 250 13.95 9.94 13.87
C ASP A 250 14.47 11.19 13.15
N VAL A 251 14.40 11.17 11.82
CA VAL A 251 14.74 12.32 10.96
C VAL A 251 13.54 12.72 10.10
N ILE A 252 12.93 13.85 10.45
CA ILE A 252 11.68 14.32 9.86
C ILE A 252 11.92 15.62 9.10
N SER A 253 11.57 15.65 7.82
CA SER A 253 11.64 16.83 6.94
C SER A 253 10.28 17.15 6.36
N GLY A 254 9.67 18.24 6.82
CA GLY A 254 8.33 18.66 6.42
C GLY A 254 8.27 19.98 5.68
N TYR A 255 7.42 20.06 4.67
CA TYR A 255 7.21 21.29 3.90
C TYR A 255 5.72 21.58 3.71
N ASP A 256 5.35 22.85 3.87
CA ASP A 256 3.99 23.37 3.60
C ASP A 256 2.89 22.66 4.40
N HIS A 257 2.64 23.12 5.63
CA HIS A 257 1.61 22.56 6.52
C HIS A 257 1.93 21.11 6.91
N ILE A 258 2.79 20.93 7.91
CA ILE A 258 3.05 19.63 8.52
C ILE A 258 2.64 19.61 9.99
N THR A 259 2.08 18.48 10.43
CA THR A 259 1.86 18.14 11.84
C THR A 259 2.74 16.95 12.19
N VAL A 260 3.56 17.07 13.22
CA VAL A 260 4.51 16.04 13.65
C VAL A 260 4.33 15.76 15.14
N LYS A 261 4.29 14.49 15.49
CA LYS A 261 4.62 13.93 16.80
C LYS A 261 5.80 12.99 16.56
N ALA A 262 6.99 13.35 17.03
CA ALA A 262 8.18 12.55 16.75
C ALA A 262 8.21 11.33 17.67
N GLY A 263 8.15 11.51 18.99
CA GLY A 263 7.79 10.43 19.92
C GLY A 263 8.89 10.14 20.92
N ASP A 264 9.38 8.91 21.00
CA ASP A 264 10.46 8.54 21.92
C ASP A 264 11.79 8.48 21.16
N GLY A 265 12.79 9.28 21.55
CA GLY A 265 14.10 9.27 20.91
C GLY A 265 14.70 10.68 20.81
N ASN A 266 15.92 10.80 20.31
CA ASN A 266 16.53 12.12 20.08
C ASN A 266 16.27 12.53 18.62
N ASP A 267 15.15 13.20 18.42
CA ASP A 267 14.61 13.40 17.09
C ASP A 267 15.19 14.64 16.41
N LYS A 268 15.25 14.58 15.09
CA LYS A 268 15.64 15.71 14.25
C LYS A 268 14.50 16.11 13.35
N ILE A 269 13.87 17.23 13.71
CA ILE A 269 12.72 17.77 12.99
C ILE A 269 13.14 19.04 12.25
N SER A 270 12.96 19.06 10.94
CA SER A 270 13.11 20.25 10.11
C SER A 270 11.80 20.54 9.39
N SER A 271 11.25 21.74 9.53
CA SER A 271 10.05 22.13 8.81
C SER A 271 10.12 23.51 8.15
N ALA A 272 9.34 23.69 7.09
CA ALA A 272 9.12 24.99 6.47
C ALA A 272 7.63 25.26 6.22
N GLY A 273 7.23 26.52 6.36
CA GLY A 273 5.85 26.97 6.15
C GLY A 273 5.09 27.07 7.47
N TRP A 274 3.81 26.68 7.46
CA TRP A 274 3.05 26.55 8.70
C TRP A 274 3.25 25.15 9.26
N SER A 275 3.52 24.99 10.55
CA SER A 275 3.75 23.66 11.13
C SER A 275 3.32 23.57 12.59
N THR A 276 2.92 22.38 13.01
CA THR A 276 2.72 22.02 14.42
C THR A 276 3.64 20.85 14.72
N LEU A 277 4.59 21.04 15.64
CA LEU A 277 5.63 20.05 15.93
C LEU A 277 5.64 19.75 17.42
N ASP A 278 5.72 18.48 17.75
CA ASP A 278 5.91 17.92 19.09
C ASP A 278 7.12 16.97 19.01
N GLY A 279 8.20 17.32 19.73
CA GLY A 279 9.42 16.51 19.82
C GLY A 279 9.17 15.20 20.57
N GLY A 280 8.46 15.28 21.69
CA GLY A 280 8.12 14.10 22.47
C GLY A 280 9.09 13.91 23.64
N SER A 281 9.82 12.80 23.68
CA SER A 281 10.76 12.52 24.77
C SER A 281 12.15 12.20 24.23
N GLY A 282 13.19 12.78 24.82
CA GLY A 282 14.56 12.70 24.36
C GLY A 282 15.14 14.09 24.13
N ASP A 283 16.43 14.19 23.80
CA ASP A 283 17.07 15.49 23.55
C ASP A 283 16.90 15.88 22.06
N ASP A 284 15.84 16.63 21.75
CA ASP A 284 15.42 16.86 20.37
C ASP A 284 16.13 18.04 19.69
N SER A 285 16.18 18.00 18.35
CA SER A 285 16.70 19.07 17.50
C SER A 285 15.64 19.53 16.50
N ILE A 286 14.92 20.58 16.86
CA ILE A 286 13.80 21.12 16.08
C ILE A 286 14.22 22.42 15.37
N SER A 287 14.01 22.51 14.06
CA SER A 287 14.29 23.70 13.26
C SER A 287 13.12 24.03 12.34
N THR A 288 12.56 25.23 12.47
CA THR A 288 11.44 25.66 11.63
C THR A 288 11.70 26.97 10.91
N GLU A 289 11.20 27.05 9.68
CA GLU A 289 11.07 28.30 8.93
C GLU A 289 9.59 28.67 8.79
N GLY A 290 9.27 29.95 9.03
CA GLY A 290 7.90 30.43 8.92
C GLY A 290 7.18 30.48 10.26
N PHE A 291 5.87 30.16 10.24
CA PHE A 291 4.98 30.29 11.39
C PHE A 291 4.73 28.91 11.99
N SER A 292 5.24 28.63 13.19
CA SER A 292 5.12 27.29 13.76
C SER A 292 4.56 27.32 15.18
N THR A 293 3.89 26.24 15.56
CA THR A 293 3.70 25.86 16.96
C THR A 293 4.68 24.73 17.23
N VAL A 294 5.53 24.88 18.25
CA VAL A 294 6.57 23.92 18.59
C VAL A 294 6.48 23.62 20.08
N ASP A 295 6.47 22.34 20.43
CA ASP A 295 6.72 21.81 21.77
C ASP A 295 7.94 20.89 21.67
N GLY A 296 8.98 21.15 22.47
CA GLY A 296 10.15 20.25 22.55
C GLY A 296 9.79 18.96 23.27
N GLY A 297 9.02 19.08 24.36
CA GLY A 297 8.56 17.93 25.12
C GLY A 297 9.43 17.68 26.34
N ALA A 298 9.99 16.49 26.49
CA ALA A 298 10.80 16.12 27.65
C ALA A 298 12.23 15.80 27.24
N GLY A 299 13.20 16.56 27.74
CA GLY A 299 14.61 16.40 27.40
C GLY A 299 15.30 17.75 27.34
N ASN A 300 16.54 17.79 26.88
CA ASN A 300 17.27 19.05 26.70
C ASN A 300 17.27 19.44 25.23
N ASP A 301 16.24 20.16 24.83
CA ASP A 301 15.92 20.37 23.43
C ASP A 301 16.68 21.55 22.83
N ARG A 302 16.96 21.46 21.54
CA ARG A 302 17.50 22.53 20.71
C ARG A 302 16.48 22.96 19.70
N ILE A 303 15.88 24.11 19.95
CA ILE A 303 14.77 24.62 19.16
C ILE A 303 15.20 25.89 18.43
N LEU A 304 15.13 25.87 17.11
CA LEU A 304 15.33 27.02 16.24
C LEU A 304 14.00 27.36 15.55
N VAL A 305 13.50 28.57 15.74
CA VAL A 305 12.24 28.99 15.10
C VAL A 305 12.34 30.28 14.31
N GLY A 306 11.46 30.38 13.30
CA GLY A 306 11.14 31.59 12.59
C GLY A 306 10.40 32.63 13.43
N GLY A 307 9.87 33.65 12.75
CA GLY A 307 9.02 34.66 13.38
C GLY A 307 7.58 34.17 13.55
N TYR A 308 6.79 34.88 14.34
CA TYR A 308 5.36 34.63 14.52
C TYR A 308 5.06 33.18 14.94
N SER A 309 5.99 32.58 15.68
CA SER A 309 5.87 31.22 16.18
C SER A 309 5.44 31.21 17.65
N THR A 310 4.90 30.08 18.09
CA THR A 310 4.65 29.77 19.50
C THR A 310 5.54 28.60 19.85
N VAL A 311 6.32 28.73 20.92
CA VAL A 311 7.32 27.72 21.29
C VAL A 311 7.22 27.41 22.78
N THR A 312 7.24 26.13 23.11
CA THR A 312 7.50 25.61 24.46
C THR A 312 8.77 24.75 24.36
N GLY A 313 9.70 24.92 25.30
CA GLY A 313 10.82 23.99 25.44
C GLY A 313 10.29 22.68 26.00
N GLY A 314 9.69 22.76 27.17
CA GLY A 314 9.05 21.63 27.83
C GLY A 314 9.79 21.36 29.13
N THR A 315 9.90 20.11 29.56
CA THR A 315 10.68 19.77 30.75
C THR A 315 12.12 19.47 30.40
N GLY A 316 13.08 20.19 30.99
CA GLY A 316 14.49 19.85 30.90
C GLY A 316 15.36 21.08 30.97
N ASN A 317 16.33 21.22 30.06
CA ASN A 317 17.11 22.46 29.97
C ASN A 317 17.28 22.81 28.51
N ASP A 318 16.37 23.65 28.02
CA ASP A 318 16.19 23.83 26.60
C ASP A 318 16.95 25.04 26.07
N SER A 319 17.31 24.99 24.80
CA SER A 319 17.96 26.08 24.08
C SER A 319 17.09 26.53 22.91
N ILE A 320 16.44 27.67 23.07
CA ILE A 320 15.52 28.25 22.08
C ILE A 320 16.19 29.44 21.37
N GLU A 321 16.46 29.32 20.07
CA GLU A 321 16.94 30.40 19.20
C GLU A 321 15.80 30.94 18.33
N ILE A 322 15.55 32.25 18.40
CA ILE A 322 14.49 32.93 17.64
C ILE A 322 15.12 33.81 16.57
N ARG A 323 14.94 33.46 15.29
CA ARG A 323 15.47 34.24 14.15
C ARG A 323 14.50 35.28 13.59
N GLY A 324 13.24 35.25 14.00
CA GLY A 324 12.21 36.20 13.56
C GLY A 324 11.70 37.14 14.65
N ARG A 325 10.58 37.80 14.36
CA ARG A 325 9.87 38.72 15.26
C ARG A 325 8.53 38.13 15.66
N ASN A 326 7.88 38.70 16.69
CA ASN A 326 6.52 38.36 17.10
C ASN A 326 6.35 36.89 17.54
N THR A 327 7.42 36.28 18.04
CA THR A 327 7.38 34.94 18.63
C THR A 327 6.97 35.03 20.10
N THR A 328 6.19 34.06 20.55
CA THR A 328 5.84 33.87 21.96
C THR A 328 6.49 32.59 22.44
N VAL A 329 7.24 32.67 23.54
CA VAL A 329 7.75 31.49 24.24
C VAL A 329 6.89 31.24 25.46
N HIS A 330 6.49 30.00 25.69
CA HIS A 330 5.85 29.54 26.90
C HIS A 330 6.91 28.94 27.82
N TYR A 331 6.89 29.36 29.07
CA TYR A 331 7.75 28.81 30.12
C TYR A 331 6.89 28.55 31.35
N GLY A 332 6.83 27.28 31.74
CA GLY A 332 6.08 26.75 32.86
C GLY A 332 6.92 26.48 34.09
N LYS A 333 6.22 26.07 35.15
CA LYS A 333 6.84 25.49 36.32
C LYS A 333 7.06 24.00 36.06
N GLY A 334 8.29 23.54 36.23
CA GLY A 334 8.77 22.21 35.88
C GLY A 334 9.72 22.22 34.68
N ASP A 335 9.80 23.34 33.96
CA ASP A 335 10.50 23.42 32.67
C ASP A 335 12.02 23.41 32.82
N GLY A 336 12.53 23.77 34.01
CA GLY A 336 13.95 23.65 34.34
C GLY A 336 14.77 24.90 34.03
N THR A 337 15.96 24.76 33.43
CA THR A 337 16.86 25.90 33.14
C THR A 337 17.03 26.13 31.64
N ASP A 338 16.25 27.04 31.11
CA ASP A 338 16.21 27.30 29.67
C ASP A 338 17.03 28.51 29.27
N VAL A 339 17.49 28.51 28.03
CA VAL A 339 18.18 29.62 27.37
C VAL A 339 17.34 30.08 26.19
N ILE A 340 16.94 31.35 26.18
CA ILE A 340 16.32 31.99 25.03
C ILE A 340 17.29 32.98 24.41
N ARG A 341 17.64 32.75 23.14
CA ARG A 341 18.44 33.64 22.32
C ARG A 341 17.56 34.40 21.33
N SER A 342 17.63 35.73 21.31
CA SER A 342 16.96 36.53 20.29
C SER A 342 17.65 37.86 20.01
N ALA A 343 17.69 38.22 18.72
CA ALA A 343 18.07 39.56 18.26
C ALA A 343 16.85 40.49 18.04
N ASN A 344 15.64 40.03 18.35
CA ASN A 344 14.40 40.79 18.25
C ASN A 344 13.67 40.78 19.59
N ASP A 345 12.64 41.62 19.71
CA ASP A 345 11.75 41.57 20.86
C ASP A 345 10.99 40.23 20.93
N VAL A 346 10.89 39.67 22.13
CA VAL A 346 10.23 38.39 22.41
C VAL A 346 9.19 38.54 23.51
N ASN A 347 8.04 37.89 23.34
CA ASN A 347 7.06 37.74 24.41
C ASN A 347 7.28 36.41 25.11
N ILE A 348 7.24 36.40 26.43
CA ILE A 348 7.42 35.18 27.23
C ILE A 348 6.22 35.05 28.15
N ALA A 349 5.40 34.03 27.94
CA ALA A 349 4.25 33.71 28.77
C ALA A 349 4.70 32.78 29.89
N ILE A 350 4.65 33.28 31.13
CA ILE A 350 5.06 32.53 32.32
C ILE A 350 3.84 31.88 32.96
N ALA A 351 3.87 30.56 33.09
CA ALA A 351 2.84 29.77 33.77
C ALA A 351 3.37 29.21 35.11
N GLY A 352 2.51 29.14 36.13
CA GLY A 352 2.87 28.56 37.43
C GLY A 352 3.64 29.48 38.40
N TYR A 353 3.99 30.69 37.98
CA TYR A 353 4.57 31.74 38.84
C TYR A 353 3.81 33.05 38.71
N SER A 354 3.91 33.89 39.74
CA SER A 354 3.46 35.28 39.73
C SER A 354 4.63 36.25 39.50
N ARG A 355 4.31 37.51 39.22
CA ARG A 355 5.34 38.56 39.10
C ARG A 355 6.20 38.69 40.36
N ASP A 356 5.64 38.45 41.54
CA ASP A 356 6.33 38.57 42.83
C ASP A 356 7.32 37.42 43.09
N ASP A 357 7.22 36.34 42.32
CA ASP A 357 8.14 35.20 42.41
C ASP A 357 9.43 35.42 41.61
N VAL A 358 9.49 36.48 40.79
CA VAL A 358 10.59 36.69 39.84
C VAL A 358 11.67 37.63 40.36
N THR A 359 12.91 37.14 40.34
CA THR A 359 14.13 37.95 40.50
C THR A 359 14.93 37.96 39.21
N VAL A 360 15.48 39.11 38.81
CA VAL A 360 16.32 39.24 37.61
C VAL A 360 17.70 39.72 38.00
N VAL A 361 18.75 39.01 37.58
CA VAL A 361 20.15 39.35 37.82
C VAL A 361 20.91 39.33 36.50
N ARG A 362 21.81 40.28 36.27
CA ARG A 362 22.72 40.25 35.12
C ARG A 362 23.94 39.38 35.43
N ARG A 363 24.25 38.41 34.57
CA ARG A 363 25.44 37.55 34.64
C ARG A 363 26.02 37.37 33.24
N ASP A 364 27.30 37.63 33.08
CA ASP A 364 28.05 37.45 31.82
C ASP A 364 27.40 38.13 30.58
N GLY A 365 26.74 39.28 30.80
CA GLY A 365 26.01 40.02 29.76
C GLY A 365 24.53 39.64 29.63
N ASN A 366 24.15 38.46 30.09
CA ASN A 366 22.79 37.93 29.98
C ASN A 366 21.91 38.31 31.18
N ALA A 367 20.60 38.35 30.98
CA ALA A 367 19.65 38.46 32.08
C ALA A 367 19.24 37.05 32.54
N VAL A 368 19.47 36.75 33.82
CA VAL A 368 19.06 35.50 34.46
C VAL A 368 17.82 35.79 35.29
N VAL A 369 16.70 35.21 34.88
CA VAL A 369 15.42 35.24 35.60
C VAL A 369 15.37 34.01 36.49
N SER A 370 15.19 34.20 37.79
CA SER A 370 15.06 33.11 38.77
C SER A 370 13.71 33.18 39.45
N PHE A 371 13.16 32.01 39.78
CA PHE A 371 11.84 31.87 40.36
C PHE A 371 11.91 31.47 41.83
N LYS A 372 11.15 32.15 42.67
CA LYS A 372 11.18 31.96 44.11
C LYS A 372 10.71 30.55 44.48
N GLY A 373 11.52 29.86 45.28
CA GLY A 373 11.18 28.54 45.80
C GLY A 373 11.45 27.40 44.82
N SER A 374 12.19 27.65 43.74
CA SER A 374 12.75 26.61 42.88
C SER A 374 14.21 26.93 42.50
N ASP A 375 14.88 25.93 41.92
CA ASP A 375 16.21 26.05 41.32
C ASP A 375 16.12 26.35 39.80
N GLU A 376 14.91 26.62 39.30
CA GLU A 376 14.60 26.84 37.89
C GLU A 376 14.98 28.26 37.47
N SER A 377 15.38 28.41 36.22
CA SER A 377 15.78 29.71 35.70
C SER A 377 15.59 29.86 34.21
N LEU A 378 15.49 31.10 33.76
CA LEU A 378 15.43 31.45 32.36
C LEU A 378 16.56 32.43 32.04
N VAL A 379 17.48 32.01 31.19
CA VAL A 379 18.60 32.82 30.72
C VAL A 379 18.21 33.48 29.41
N LEU A 380 18.19 34.81 29.42
CA LEU A 380 17.87 35.62 28.26
C LEU A 380 19.16 36.18 27.67
N ASP A 381 19.56 35.63 26.52
CA ASP A 381 20.66 36.11 25.68
C ASP A 381 20.07 36.99 24.57
N LEU A 382 19.94 38.28 24.88
CA LEU A 382 19.31 39.27 24.02
C LEU A 382 20.38 40.13 23.34
N ASP A 383 20.35 40.18 22.02
CA ASP A 383 21.32 40.96 21.23
C ASP A 383 20.84 42.39 20.97
N GLY A 384 21.78 43.33 20.93
CA GLY A 384 21.56 44.71 20.48
C GLY A 384 20.56 45.49 21.34
N ASN A 385 19.41 45.85 20.77
CA ASN A 385 18.35 46.63 21.43
C ASN A 385 17.11 45.76 21.75
N ALA A 386 17.23 44.44 21.66
CA ALA A 386 16.12 43.52 21.92
C ALA A 386 15.63 43.61 23.37
N SER A 387 14.36 43.28 23.55
CA SER A 387 13.72 43.18 24.86
C SER A 387 12.86 41.93 24.99
N ALA A 388 12.79 41.39 26.19
CA ALA A 388 11.87 40.33 26.55
C ALA A 388 10.75 40.91 27.43
N LYS A 389 9.50 40.66 27.04
CA LYS A 389 8.33 40.99 27.86
C LYS A 389 7.77 39.71 28.48
N LEU A 390 7.98 39.55 29.78
CA LEU A 390 7.35 38.47 30.56
C LEU A 390 5.92 38.87 30.90
N THR A 391 4.98 37.96 30.68
CA THR A 391 3.56 38.11 31.03
C THR A 391 3.14 36.93 31.90
N PHE A 392 2.46 37.19 33.00
CA PHE A 392 2.05 36.19 33.99
C PHE A 392 0.52 35.99 33.95
N ALA A 393 0.04 34.88 34.52
CA ALA A 393 -1.39 34.53 34.53
C ALA A 393 -2.27 35.57 35.25
N ASP A 394 -1.71 36.32 36.21
CA ASP A 394 -2.38 37.40 36.95
C ASP A 394 -2.39 38.75 36.20
N GLN A 395 -1.99 38.75 34.93
CA GLN A 395 -1.78 39.94 34.08
C GLN A 395 -0.64 40.86 34.53
N GLY A 396 0.19 40.42 35.48
CA GLY A 396 1.47 41.05 35.75
C GLY A 396 2.36 41.04 34.51
N THR A 397 3.20 42.06 34.36
CA THR A 397 4.20 42.13 33.28
C THR A 397 5.56 42.57 33.80
N LEU A 398 6.62 42.13 33.13
CA LEU A 398 7.99 42.57 33.38
C LEU A 398 8.74 42.72 32.06
N ASP A 399 9.23 43.94 31.79
CA ASP A 399 10.09 44.20 30.65
C ASP A 399 11.56 44.08 31.05
N ILE A 400 12.31 43.28 30.29
CA ILE A 400 13.75 43.06 30.42
C ILE A 400 14.38 43.49 29.10
N ARG A 401 15.44 44.28 29.14
CA ARG A 401 16.17 44.72 27.93
C ARG A 401 17.52 44.03 27.87
N ALA A 402 18.13 44.00 26.69
CA ALA A 402 19.55 43.64 26.47
C ALA A 402 20.49 44.43 27.40
#